data_AF-A0A4S0FXG3-F1
#
_entry.id   AF-A0A4S0FXG3-F1
#
_cell.length_a   1.000
_cell.length_b   1.000
_cell.length_c   1.000
_cell.angle_alpha   90.00
_cell.angle_beta   90.00
_cell.angle_gamma   90.00
#
_symmetry.space_group_name_H-M   'P 1'
#
loop_
_entity.id
_entity.type
_entity.pdbx_description
1 polymer ?
#
loop_
_entity_poly.entity_id
_entity_poly.type
_entity_poly.pdbx_seq_one_letter_code
_entity_poly.pdbx_strand_id
1 'polypeptide(L)'
;GELEAVTGLDRYALSRHFRATYATSPHRFLVMRRLQRARRMIEAGEPLAEIAVAAGFSDQSHFNRHFKKAFGLTPGRWSSLVRSATRSVVAQP
;
A
#
# COMPACT_ATOMS: atom_id res chain seq x y z
N GLY A 1 -14.47 -18.98 0.99
CA GLY A 1 -13.68 -17.80 1.43
C GLY A 1 -14.51 -16.54 1.25
N GLU A 2 -14.19 -15.43 1.93
CA GLU A 2 -14.99 -14.19 1.93
C GLU A 2 -15.40 -13.72 0.52
N LEU A 3 -14.46 -13.73 -0.43
CA LEU A 3 -14.73 -13.33 -1.82
C LEU A 3 -15.64 -14.30 -2.58
N GLU A 4 -15.61 -15.59 -2.27
CA GLU A 4 -16.50 -16.58 -2.90
C GLU A 4 -17.94 -16.39 -2.42
N ALA A 5 -18.11 -16.08 -1.12
CA ALA A 5 -19.42 -15.82 -0.53
C ALA A 5 -20.11 -14.58 -1.13
N VAL A 6 -19.34 -13.53 -1.42
CA VAL A 6 -19.88 -12.27 -1.99
C VAL A 6 -20.12 -12.36 -3.49
N THR A 7 -19.36 -13.20 -4.21
CA THR A 7 -19.41 -13.26 -5.69
C THR A 7 -20.14 -14.48 -6.25
N GLY A 8 -20.38 -15.52 -5.44
CA GLY A 8 -20.91 -16.81 -5.90
C GLY A 8 -19.94 -17.60 -6.79
N LEU A 9 -18.71 -17.13 -6.97
CA LEU A 9 -17.68 -17.78 -7.77
C LEU A 9 -16.70 -18.54 -6.88
N ASP A 10 -16.24 -19.70 -7.35
CA ASP A 10 -15.09 -20.35 -6.73
C ASP A 10 -13.80 -19.51 -6.90
N ARG A 11 -12.78 -19.81 -6.10
CA ARG A 11 -11.48 -19.14 -6.11
C ARG A 11 -10.81 -19.09 -7.49
N TYR A 12 -10.93 -20.15 -8.31
CA TYR A 12 -10.29 -20.22 -9.62
C TYR A 12 -11.03 -19.34 -10.64
N ALA A 13 -12.36 -19.43 -10.69
CA ALA A 13 -13.20 -18.60 -11.53
C ALA A 13 -13.00 -17.12 -11.19
N LEU A 14 -13.03 -16.76 -9.90
CA LEU A 14 -12.75 -15.41 -9.42
C LEU A 14 -11.36 -14.95 -9.85
N SER A 15 -10.34 -15.78 -9.62
CA SER A 15 -8.95 -15.49 -9.98
C SER A 15 -8.73 -15.28 -11.47
N ARG A 16 -9.47 -16.00 -12.32
CA ARG A 16 -9.42 -15.89 -13.77
C ARG A 16 -10.11 -14.62 -14.25
N HIS A 17 -11.35 -14.37 -13.82
CA HIS A 17 -12.10 -13.17 -14.21
C HIS A 17 -11.40 -11.89 -13.74
N PHE A 18 -10.85 -11.89 -12.52
CA PHE A 18 -10.10 -10.75 -12.00
C PHE A 18 -8.84 -10.49 -12.83
N ARG A 19 -8.08 -11.52 -13.19
CA ARG A 19 -6.89 -11.36 -14.05
C ARG A 19 -7.26 -10.86 -15.44
N ALA A 20 -8.34 -11.36 -16.03
CA ALA A 20 -8.82 -10.89 -17.33
C ALA A 20 -9.19 -9.40 -17.30
N THR A 21 -9.70 -8.90 -16.16
CA THR A 21 -10.15 -7.51 -16.02
C THR A 21 -9.03 -6.56 -15.59
N TYR A 22 -8.16 -6.98 -14.66
CA TYR A 22 -7.19 -6.11 -13.99
C TYR A 22 -5.72 -6.50 -14.24
N ALA A 23 -5.47 -7.48 -15.12
CA ALA A 23 -4.14 -8.01 -15.45
C ALA A 23 -3.29 -8.47 -14.24
N THR A 24 -3.92 -8.73 -13.09
CA THR A 24 -3.24 -9.12 -11.85
C THR A 24 -4.12 -10.00 -10.98
N SER A 25 -3.57 -10.59 -9.92
CA SER A 25 -4.36 -11.39 -8.98
C SER A 25 -5.08 -10.50 -7.97
N PRO A 26 -6.24 -10.93 -7.41
CA PRO A 26 -6.95 -10.19 -6.37
C PRO A 26 -6.05 -9.79 -5.20
N HIS A 27 -5.20 -10.71 -4.72
CA HIS A 27 -4.27 -10.43 -3.61
C HIS A 27 -3.24 -9.35 -3.95
N ARG A 28 -2.62 -9.40 -5.15
CA ARG A 28 -1.63 -8.39 -5.57
C ARG A 28 -2.28 -7.02 -5.72
N PHE A 29 -3.50 -6.98 -6.26
CA PHE A 29 -4.28 -5.76 -6.36
C PHE A 29 -4.56 -5.16 -4.98
N LEU A 30 -5.06 -5.96 -4.03
CA LEU A 30 -5.34 -5.51 -2.66
C LEU A 30 -4.08 -4.97 -1.98
N VAL A 31 -2.97 -5.70 -2.05
CA VAL A 31 -1.69 -5.25 -1.47
C VAL A 31 -1.26 -3.91 -2.07
N MET A 32 -1.35 -3.73 -3.39
CA MET A 32 -1.00 -2.45 -4.02
C MET A 32 -1.92 -1.31 -3.55
N ARG A 33 -3.22 -1.55 -3.40
CA ARG A 33 -4.17 -0.55 -2.86
C ARG A 33 -3.83 -0.15 -1.42
N ARG A 34 -3.46 -1.12 -0.58
CA ARG A 34 -2.97 -0.86 0.80
C ARG A 34 -1.69 -0.03 0.79
N LEU A 35 -0.74 -0.37 -0.08
CA LEU A 35 0.51 0.38 -0.23
C LEU A 35 0.30 1.82 -0.71
N GLN A 36 -0.60 2.05 -1.66
CA GLN A 36 -0.95 3.39 -2.13
C GLN A 36 -1.65 4.21 -1.05
N ARG A 37 -2.47 3.59 -0.20
CA ARG A 37 -3.03 4.24 1.00
C ARG A 37 -1.92 4.64 1.96
N ALA A 38 -1.03 3.70 2.32
CA ALA A 38 0.09 3.98 3.23
C ALA A 38 0.99 5.11 2.71
N ARG A 39 1.30 5.12 1.41
CA ARG A 39 2.09 6.20 0.78
C ARG A 39 1.47 7.57 1.00
N ARG A 40 0.16 7.72 0.76
CA ARG A 40 -0.56 8.99 0.97
C ARG A 40 -0.53 9.44 2.43
N MET A 41 -0.67 8.52 3.37
CA MET A 41 -0.58 8.82 4.81
C MET A 41 0.83 9.30 5.20
N ILE A 42 1.87 8.66 4.65
CA ILE A 42 3.27 9.10 4.84
C ILE A 42 3.47 10.51 4.27
N GLU A 43 2.93 10.78 3.08
CA GLU A 43 3.01 12.08 2.42
C GLU A 43 2.25 13.17 3.19
N ALA A 44 1.17 12.80 3.89
CA ALA A 44 0.43 13.66 4.82
C ALA A 44 1.13 13.87 6.18
N GLY A 45 2.24 13.18 6.44
CA GLY A 45 3.02 13.34 7.67
C GLY A 45 2.54 12.51 8.85
N GLU A 46 1.70 11.50 8.64
CA GLU A 46 1.20 10.63 9.71
C GLU A 46 2.31 9.78 10.37
N PRO A 47 2.16 9.37 11.65
CA PRO A 47 3.16 8.55 12.34
C PRO A 47 3.35 7.16 11.69
N LEU A 48 4.59 6.82 11.33
CA LEU A 48 4.90 5.53 10.68
C LEU A 48 4.51 4.30 11.50
N ALA A 49 4.48 4.42 12.83
CA ALA A 49 4.10 3.35 13.74
C ALA A 49 2.63 2.91 13.54
N GLU A 50 1.75 3.82 13.14
CA GLU A 50 0.31 3.58 13.00
C GLU A 50 -0.08 3.20 11.57
N ILE A 51 0.70 3.65 10.58
CA ILE A 51 0.39 3.50 9.16
C ILE A 51 0.25 2.04 8.72
N ALA A 52 1.05 1.12 9.25
CA ALA A 52 0.99 -0.29 8.84
C ALA A 52 -0.41 -0.88 9.09
N VAL A 53 -0.91 -0.73 10.32
CA VAL A 53 -2.23 -1.24 10.73
C VAL A 53 -3.34 -0.48 10.02
N ALA A 54 -3.26 0.84 9.98
CA ALA A 54 -4.28 1.69 9.36
C ALA A 54 -4.39 1.47 7.83
N ALA A 55 -3.30 1.08 7.17
CA ALA A 55 -3.30 0.65 5.77
C ALA A 55 -3.74 -0.80 5.56
N GLY A 56 -3.97 -1.57 6.64
CA GLY A 56 -4.45 -2.95 6.60
C GLY A 56 -3.35 -4.01 6.47
N PHE A 57 -2.12 -3.72 6.88
CA PHE A 57 -1.08 -4.75 7.03
C PHE A 57 -1.19 -5.42 8.40
N SER A 58 -0.82 -6.69 8.45
CA SER A 58 -0.76 -7.49 9.68
C SER A 58 0.25 -6.93 10.69
N ASP A 59 1.37 -6.44 10.17
CA ASP A 59 2.51 -6.01 10.95
C ASP A 59 3.44 -5.11 10.12
N GLN A 60 4.38 -4.47 10.82
CA GLN A 60 5.31 -3.51 10.25
C GLN A 60 6.36 -4.14 9.33
N SER A 61 6.80 -5.37 9.60
CA SER A 61 7.81 -6.07 8.81
C SER A 61 7.26 -6.44 7.43
N HIS A 62 6.04 -6.97 7.40
CA HIS A 62 5.28 -7.27 6.18
C HIS A 62 5.05 -5.99 5.37
N PHE A 63 4.59 -4.92 6.02
CA PHE A 63 4.45 -3.60 5.40
C PHE A 63 5.76 -3.10 4.77
N ASN A 64 6.85 -3.05 5.55
CA ASN A 64 8.15 -2.55 5.10
C ASN A 64 8.68 -3.29 3.87
N ARG A 65 8.59 -4.63 3.87
CA ARG A 65 9.02 -5.46 2.74
C ARG A 65 8.22 -5.16 1.48
N HIS A 66 6.90 -5.06 1.59
CA HIS A 66 6.03 -4.80 0.45
C HIS A 66 6.18 -3.37 -0.09
N PHE A 67 6.30 -2.39 0.81
CA PHE A 67 6.49 -1.00 0.43
C PHE A 67 7.81 -0.79 -0.31
N LYS A 68 8.92 -1.33 0.22
CA LYS A 68 10.22 -1.27 -0.45
C LYS A 68 10.19 -1.96 -1.81
N LYS A 69 9.53 -3.12 -1.90
CA LYS A 69 9.39 -3.85 -3.18
C LYS A 69 8.60 -3.05 -4.22
N ALA A 70 7.58 -2.30 -3.81
CA ALA A 70 6.74 -1.54 -4.73
C ALA A 70 7.31 -0.18 -5.13
N PHE A 71 7.98 0.52 -4.19
CA PHE A 71 8.39 1.92 -4.36
C PHE A 71 9.90 2.14 -4.29
N GLY A 72 10.70 1.08 -4.16
CA GLY A 72 12.17 1.13 -4.15
C GLY A 72 12.80 1.60 -2.82
N LEU A 73 12.05 2.29 -1.96
CA LEU A 73 12.50 2.83 -0.68
C LEU A 73 11.72 2.25 0.50
N THR A 74 12.33 2.22 1.69
CA THR A 74 11.58 1.91 2.91
C THR A 74 10.65 3.08 3.28
N PRO A 75 9.54 2.83 4.00
CA PRO A 75 8.64 3.89 4.47
C PRO A 75 9.36 5.01 5.22
N GLY A 76 10.32 4.65 6.09
CA GLY A 76 11.15 5.60 6.83
C GLY A 76 11.96 6.53 5.93
N ARG A 77 12.64 5.98 4.91
CA ARG A 77 13.40 6.78 3.95
C ARG A 77 12.49 7.68 3.10
N TRP A 78 11.37 7.15 2.64
CA TRP A 78 10.36 7.93 1.91
C TRP A 78 9.87 9.13 2.73
N SER A 79 9.47 8.87 3.97
CA SER A 79 8.99 9.90 4.90
C SER A 79 10.01 11.01 5.14
N SER A 80 11.29 10.65 5.33
CA SER A 80 12.36 11.63 5.48
C SER A 80 12.56 12.51 4.23
N LEU A 81 12.48 11.93 3.03
CA LEU A 81 12.57 12.68 1.77
C LEU A 81 11.41 13.66 1.61
N VAL A 82 10.17 13.21 1.86
CA VAL A 82 8.99 14.08 1.81
C VAL A 82 9.15 15.26 2.77
N ARG A 83 9.48 15.01 4.05
CA ARG A 83 9.65 16.08 5.04
C ARG A 83 10.74 17.07 4.67
N SER A 84 11.83 16.61 4.06
CA SER A 84 12.90 17.50 3.59
C SER A 84 12.44 18.35 2.40
N ALA A 85 11.73 17.78 1.44
CA ALA A 85 11.15 18.53 0.33
C ALA A 85 10.16 19.60 0.82
N THR A 86 9.27 19.27 1.75
CA THR A 86 8.31 20.24 2.33
C THR A 86 9.02 21.39 3.04
N ARG A 87 10.10 21.12 3.79
CA ARG A 87 10.89 22.17 4.46
C ARG A 87 11.59 23.11 3.49
N SER A 88 12.11 22.59 2.37
CA SER A 88 12.76 23.44 1.36
C SER A 88 11.79 24.35 0.64
N VAL A 89 10.54 23.95 0.45
CA VAL A 89 9.49 24.79 -0.18
C VAL A 89 9.03 25.91 0.74
N VAL A 90 8.93 25.66 2.06
CA VAL A 90 8.50 26.68 3.04
C VAL A 90 9.62 27.68 3.37
N ALA A 91 10.88 27.37 3.05
CA ALA A 91 12.05 28.17 3.43
C ALA A 91 12.54 29.17 2.36
N GLN A 92 11.77 29.46 1.30
CA GLN A 92 12.10 30.53 0.34
C GLN A 92 11.23 31.77 0.61
N PRO A 93 11.83 32.95 0.89
CA PRO A 93 11.11 34.21 1.08
C PRO A 93 10.55 34.80 -0.22
#